data_AF-A0A355SBT4-F1
#
_entry.id   AF-A0A355SBT4-F1
#
_cell.length_a   1.000
_cell.length_b   1.000
_cell.length_c   1.000
_cell.angle_alpha   90.00
_cell.angle_beta   90.00
_cell.angle_gamma   90.00
#
_symmetry.space_group_name_H-M   'P 1'
#
loop_
_entity.id
_entity.type
_entity.pdbx_description
1 polymer ?
#
loop_
_entity_poly.entity_id
_entity_poly.type
_entity_poly.pdbx_seq_one_letter_code
_entity_poly.pdbx_strand_id
1 'polypeptide(L)'
;MVNIPDFCRRIVEAPWFTGFIITVIVFAGILVGMETSVSLMAELGSTIEVLNNIVLYIFVAEIVLKMTAAAPKPWRFFCDGWNVFDFLIVAICFVPFGGGFAPVLRLFRLFRTLRLVSVIPRLQLIVSALLRCLPSMFYVSILLFLVFYIYAVAGTMLFGANDPVHFGGLWTSMLSLFRVVTLEDWTDVMYLQMFGSDVYEGYNQSIEGQTVVPKAQPFLGAFYFVSFVLVGTMIMLNLVIGVIINGMDEAQKEV
;
A
#
# COMPACT_ATOMS: atom_id res chain seq x y z
N MET A 1 -12.37 -24.13 -41.70
CA MET A 1 -11.60 -22.93 -41.29
C MET A 1 -11.47 -22.97 -39.78
N VAL A 2 -10.25 -22.88 -39.26
CA VAL A 2 -10.02 -22.84 -37.80
C VAL A 2 -10.61 -21.54 -37.28
N ASN A 3 -11.59 -21.62 -36.40
CA ASN A 3 -12.16 -20.45 -35.77
C ASN A 3 -11.15 -19.94 -34.73
N ILE A 4 -10.37 -18.91 -35.10
CA ILE A 4 -9.27 -18.36 -34.30
C ILE A 4 -9.68 -18.05 -32.84
N PRO A 5 -10.88 -17.47 -32.57
CA PRO A 5 -11.34 -17.24 -31.20
C PRO A 5 -11.52 -18.52 -30.38
N ASP A 6 -12.05 -19.59 -30.97
CA ASP A 6 -12.29 -20.85 -30.27
C ASP A 6 -10.96 -21.55 -29.94
N PHE A 7 -9.96 -21.42 -30.80
CA PHE A 7 -8.61 -21.93 -30.53
C PHE A 7 -7.93 -21.15 -29.39
N CYS A 8 -7.97 -19.81 -29.42
CA CYS A 8 -7.43 -18.98 -28.34
C CYS A 8 -8.13 -19.27 -27.01
N ARG A 9 -9.45 -19.46 -27.03
CA ARG A 9 -10.23 -19.80 -25.84
C ARG A 9 -9.79 -21.12 -25.21
N ARG A 10 -9.57 -22.15 -26.03
CA ARG A 10 -9.05 -23.45 -25.55
C ARG A 10 -7.67 -23.34 -24.91
N ILE A 11 -6.80 -22.45 -25.39
CA ILE A 11 -5.49 -22.20 -24.79
C ILE A 11 -5.64 -21.48 -23.45
N VAL A 12 -6.41 -20.38 -23.43
CA VAL A 12 -6.57 -19.56 -22.22
C VAL A 12 -7.24 -20.33 -21.08
N GLU A 13 -8.21 -21.19 -21.38
CA GLU A 13 -8.92 -22.02 -20.39
C GLU A 13 -8.10 -23.27 -19.97
N ALA A 14 -6.95 -23.54 -20.59
CA ALA A 14 -6.18 -24.74 -20.30
C ALA A 14 -5.39 -24.63 -18.98
N PRO A 15 -5.43 -25.66 -18.09
CA PRO A 15 -4.71 -25.63 -16.82
C PRO A 15 -3.18 -25.45 -16.96
N TRP A 16 -2.61 -25.99 -18.04
CA TRP A 16 -1.17 -25.86 -18.32
C TRP A 16 -0.78 -24.42 -18.67
N PHE A 17 -1.66 -23.67 -19.33
CA PHE A 17 -1.42 -22.27 -19.68
C PHE A 17 -1.41 -21.40 -18.42
N THR A 18 -2.40 -21.59 -17.55
CA THR A 18 -2.43 -20.94 -16.23
C THR A 18 -1.18 -21.27 -15.41
N GLY A 19 -0.78 -22.55 -15.35
CA GLY A 19 0.44 -22.98 -14.66
C GLY A 19 1.69 -22.32 -15.24
N PHE A 20 1.80 -22.24 -16.56
CA PHE A 20 2.90 -21.56 -17.26
C PHE A 20 2.98 -20.07 -16.88
N ILE A 21 1.85 -19.34 -16.92
CA ILE A 21 1.81 -17.92 -16.55
C ILE A 21 2.23 -17.73 -15.08
N ILE A 22 1.76 -18.59 -14.16
CA ILE A 22 2.20 -18.56 -12.76
C ILE A 22 3.72 -18.73 -12.66
N THR A 23 4.31 -19.71 -13.37
CA THR A 23 5.77 -19.91 -13.37
C THR A 23 6.50 -18.68 -13.89
N VAL A 24 6.00 -18.04 -14.95
CA VAL A 24 6.57 -16.80 -15.50
C VAL A 24 6.47 -15.65 -14.49
N ILE A 25 5.36 -15.51 -13.76
CA ILE A 25 5.20 -14.49 -12.70
C ILE A 25 6.18 -14.72 -11.56
N VAL A 26 6.33 -15.97 -11.09
CA VAL A 26 7.28 -16.31 -10.03
C VAL A 26 8.71 -16.03 -10.49
N PHE A 27 9.06 -16.42 -11.72
CA PHE A 27 10.35 -16.11 -12.32
C PHE A 27 10.60 -14.60 -12.42
N ALA A 28 9.58 -13.83 -12.82
CA ALA A 28 9.66 -12.37 -12.82
C ALA A 28 9.96 -11.78 -11.44
N GLY A 29 9.38 -12.35 -10.38
CA GLY A 29 9.67 -11.99 -9.00
C GLY A 29 11.12 -12.30 -8.58
N ILE A 30 11.67 -13.43 -9.02
CA ILE A 30 13.07 -13.78 -8.78
C ILE A 30 14.00 -12.80 -9.51
N LEU A 31 13.72 -12.46 -10.78
CA LEU A 31 14.51 -11.48 -11.55
C LEU A 31 14.54 -10.11 -10.86
N VAL A 32 13.42 -9.68 -10.31
CA VAL A 32 13.30 -8.45 -9.49
C VAL A 32 14.19 -8.52 -8.25
N GLY A 33 14.20 -9.66 -7.54
CA GLY A 33 15.10 -9.86 -6.40
C GLY A 33 16.57 -9.80 -6.80
N MET A 34 16.94 -10.39 -7.94
CA MET A 34 18.30 -10.32 -8.48
C MET A 34 18.70 -8.88 -8.85
N GLU A 35 17.77 -8.11 -9.43
CA GLU A 35 17.94 -6.69 -9.76
C GLU A 35 18.23 -5.78 -8.55
N THR A 36 17.84 -6.22 -7.35
CA THR A 36 18.09 -5.47 -6.11
C THR A 36 19.54 -5.58 -5.62
N SER A 37 20.26 -6.63 -6.03
CA SER A 37 21.64 -6.84 -5.60
C SER A 37 22.64 -6.14 -6.53
N VAL A 38 23.48 -5.28 -5.95
CA VAL A 38 24.47 -4.47 -6.69
C VAL A 38 25.51 -5.34 -7.39
N SER A 39 25.93 -6.44 -6.76
CA SER A 39 26.93 -7.38 -7.32
C SER A 39 26.41 -8.13 -8.55
N LEU A 40 25.20 -8.69 -8.51
CA LEU A 40 24.63 -9.41 -9.66
C LEU A 40 24.30 -8.45 -10.81
N MET A 41 23.89 -7.22 -10.50
CA MET A 41 23.68 -6.21 -11.54
C MET A 41 24.98 -5.79 -12.25
N ALA A 42 26.11 -5.79 -11.55
CA ALA A 42 27.41 -5.50 -12.15
C ALA A 42 27.89 -6.61 -13.11
N GLU A 43 27.60 -7.88 -12.79
CA GLU A 43 28.07 -9.03 -13.59
C GLU A 43 27.08 -9.48 -14.67
N LEU A 44 25.78 -9.43 -14.38
CA LEU A 44 24.71 -10.03 -15.18
C LEU A 44 23.61 -9.04 -15.58
N GLY A 45 23.82 -7.74 -15.40
CA GLY A 45 22.79 -6.71 -15.61
C GLY A 45 22.12 -6.79 -16.98
N SER A 46 22.91 -6.88 -18.06
CA SER A 46 22.36 -6.98 -19.43
C SER A 46 21.50 -8.23 -19.63
N THR A 47 21.90 -9.36 -19.05
CA THR A 47 21.15 -10.62 -19.13
C THR A 47 19.83 -10.51 -18.37
N ILE A 48 19.85 -9.92 -17.18
CA ILE A 48 18.64 -9.71 -16.37
C ILE A 48 17.67 -8.77 -17.10
N GLU A 49 18.16 -7.70 -17.75
CA GLU A 49 17.33 -6.81 -18.56
C GLU A 49 16.67 -7.51 -19.75
N VAL A 50 17.43 -8.35 -20.47
CA VAL A 50 16.88 -9.15 -21.59
C VAL A 50 15.78 -10.10 -21.09
N LEU A 51 16.03 -10.82 -19.98
CA LEU A 51 15.05 -11.70 -19.36
C LEU A 51 13.79 -10.94 -18.91
N ASN A 52 13.97 -9.76 -18.32
CA ASN A 52 12.87 -8.88 -17.93
C ASN A 52 12.00 -8.44 -19.12
N ASN A 53 12.62 -8.13 -20.25
CA ASN A 53 11.92 -7.79 -21.49
C ASN A 53 11.16 -9.00 -22.07
N ILE A 54 11.77 -10.20 -22.06
CA ILE A 54 11.11 -11.43 -22.50
C ILE A 54 9.84 -11.69 -21.67
N VAL A 55 9.95 -11.59 -20.34
CA VAL A 55 8.80 -11.72 -19.42
C VAL A 55 7.70 -10.71 -19.75
N LEU A 56 8.06 -9.45 -20.01
CA LEU A 56 7.10 -8.42 -20.40
C LEU A 56 6.35 -8.79 -21.70
N TYR A 57 7.07 -9.24 -22.73
CA TYR A 57 6.45 -9.66 -23.98
C TYR A 57 5.55 -10.90 -23.83
N ILE A 58 5.89 -11.83 -22.94
CA ILE A 58 5.01 -12.96 -22.60
C ILE A 58 3.69 -12.45 -22.01
N PHE A 59 3.73 -11.47 -21.11
CA PHE A 59 2.52 -10.88 -20.53
C PHE A 59 1.69 -10.10 -21.54
N VAL A 60 2.32 -9.40 -22.49
CA VAL A 60 1.60 -8.77 -23.61
C VAL A 60 0.90 -9.84 -24.46
N ALA A 61 1.60 -10.92 -24.79
CA ALA A 61 1.03 -12.02 -25.57
C ALA A 61 -0.16 -12.68 -24.84
N GLU A 62 -0.05 -12.87 -23.52
CA GLU A 62 -1.14 -13.38 -22.68
C GLU A 62 -2.39 -12.50 -22.75
N ILE A 63 -2.23 -11.17 -22.61
CA ILE A 63 -3.36 -10.22 -22.71
C ILE A 63 -3.99 -10.26 -24.10
N VAL A 64 -3.16 -10.26 -25.16
CA VAL A 64 -3.66 -10.34 -26.54
C VAL A 64 -4.45 -11.64 -26.74
N LEU A 65 -3.97 -12.78 -26.24
CA LEU A 65 -4.67 -14.06 -26.28
C LEU A 65 -6.01 -14.03 -25.52
N LYS A 66 -6.06 -13.41 -24.33
CA LYS A 66 -7.31 -13.25 -23.57
C LYS A 66 -8.31 -12.36 -24.32
N MET A 67 -7.84 -11.27 -24.94
CA MET A 67 -8.68 -10.37 -25.74
C MET A 67 -9.23 -11.04 -27.01
N THR A 68 -8.43 -11.85 -27.71
CA THR A 68 -8.89 -12.59 -28.89
C THR A 68 -9.83 -13.74 -28.54
N ALA A 69 -9.63 -14.40 -27.39
CA ALA A 69 -10.56 -15.39 -26.85
C ALA A 69 -11.94 -14.81 -26.50
N ALA A 70 -12.02 -13.50 -26.19
CA ALA A 70 -13.27 -12.79 -25.92
C ALA A 70 -14.00 -12.30 -27.19
N ALA A 71 -13.46 -12.54 -28.39
CA ALA A 71 -14.12 -12.19 -29.64
C ALA A 71 -15.45 -12.97 -29.82
N PRO A 72 -16.49 -12.37 -30.43
CA PRO A 72 -16.51 -11.14 -31.23
C PRO A 72 -16.71 -9.84 -30.42
N LYS A 73 -16.88 -9.90 -29.09
CA LYS A 73 -17.08 -8.73 -28.24
C LYS A 73 -15.88 -8.53 -27.30
N PRO A 74 -14.74 -8.01 -27.79
CA PRO A 74 -13.52 -7.83 -26.98
C PRO A 74 -13.75 -6.91 -25.77
N TRP A 75 -14.77 -6.04 -25.81
CA TRP A 75 -15.22 -5.24 -24.66
C TRP A 75 -15.53 -6.08 -23.41
N ARG A 76 -15.90 -7.35 -23.57
CA ARG A 76 -16.16 -8.27 -22.45
C ARG A 76 -14.91 -8.52 -21.60
N PHE A 77 -13.71 -8.39 -22.17
CA PHE A 77 -12.45 -8.45 -21.43
C PHE A 77 -12.40 -7.37 -20.33
N PHE A 78 -12.84 -6.15 -20.65
CA PHE A 78 -12.83 -5.01 -19.73
C PHE A 78 -13.97 -5.02 -18.70
N CYS A 79 -14.92 -5.96 -18.79
CA CYS A 79 -15.94 -6.15 -17.76
C CYS A 79 -15.42 -6.92 -16.54
N ASP A 80 -14.30 -7.65 -16.67
CA ASP A 80 -13.69 -8.38 -15.58
C ASP A 80 -12.58 -7.53 -14.93
N GLY A 81 -12.75 -7.21 -13.65
CA GLY A 81 -11.81 -6.37 -12.89
C GLY A 81 -10.39 -6.94 -12.84
N TRP A 82 -10.22 -8.27 -12.87
CA TRP A 82 -8.90 -8.90 -12.85
C TRP A 82 -8.17 -8.79 -14.19
N ASN A 83 -8.91 -8.85 -15.29
CA ASN A 83 -8.37 -8.61 -16.63
C ASN A 83 -7.98 -7.13 -16.81
N VAL A 84 -8.77 -6.20 -16.28
CA VAL A 84 -8.43 -4.77 -16.26
C VAL A 84 -7.17 -4.52 -15.42
N PHE A 85 -7.08 -5.15 -14.24
CA PHE A 85 -5.89 -5.06 -13.38
C PHE A 85 -4.62 -5.53 -14.09
N ASP A 86 -4.68 -6.70 -14.74
CA ASP A 86 -3.57 -7.25 -15.54
C ASP A 86 -3.16 -6.30 -16.68
N PHE A 87 -4.15 -5.76 -17.39
CA PHE A 87 -3.93 -4.81 -18.48
C PHE A 87 -3.24 -3.53 -17.99
N LEU A 88 -3.71 -2.95 -16.88
CA LEU A 88 -3.13 -1.74 -16.32
C LEU A 88 -1.67 -1.95 -15.90
N ILE A 89 -1.35 -3.07 -15.25
CA ILE A 89 0.03 -3.36 -14.83
C ILE A 89 0.96 -3.46 -16.03
N VAL A 90 0.55 -4.17 -17.09
CA VAL A 90 1.36 -4.29 -18.31
C VAL A 90 1.47 -2.95 -19.03
N ALA A 91 0.39 -2.16 -19.11
CA ALA A 91 0.40 -0.85 -19.73
C ALA A 91 1.36 0.12 -19.05
N ILE A 92 1.42 0.15 -17.71
CA ILE A 92 2.36 0.99 -16.95
C ILE A 92 3.81 0.65 -17.31
N CYS A 93 4.13 -0.61 -17.62
CA CYS A 93 5.49 -1.01 -17.99
C CYS A 93 5.98 -0.40 -19.32
N PHE A 94 5.07 0.04 -20.19
CA PHE A 94 5.39 0.66 -21.49
C PHE A 94 5.48 2.18 -21.45
N VAL A 95 5.08 2.82 -20.35
CA VAL A 95 5.12 4.29 -20.26
C VAL A 95 6.59 4.73 -20.28
N PRO A 96 7.05 5.51 -21.28
CA PRO A 96 8.43 5.94 -21.37
C PRO A 96 8.72 6.98 -20.29
N PHE A 97 9.61 6.64 -19.36
CA PHE A 97 9.86 7.45 -18.18
C PHE A 97 11.10 8.33 -18.38
N GLY A 98 10.89 9.64 -18.56
CA GLY A 98 11.92 10.67 -18.54
C GLY A 98 11.88 11.50 -17.25
N GLY A 99 13.03 11.99 -16.78
CA GLY A 99 13.14 12.92 -15.65
C GLY A 99 13.31 12.28 -14.27
N GLY A 100 13.23 13.09 -13.22
CA GLY A 100 13.53 12.70 -11.83
C GLY A 100 12.65 11.58 -11.24
N PHE A 101 11.52 11.26 -11.89
CA PHE A 101 10.63 10.17 -11.46
C PHE A 101 11.01 8.79 -12.01
N ALA A 102 12.03 8.70 -12.89
CA ALA A 102 12.42 7.44 -13.51
C ALA A 102 12.71 6.30 -12.52
N PRO A 103 13.36 6.51 -11.34
CA PRO A 103 13.57 5.44 -10.37
C PRO A 103 12.27 4.93 -9.73
N VAL A 104 11.38 5.84 -9.33
CA VAL A 104 10.06 5.49 -8.76
C VAL A 104 9.24 4.71 -9.79
N LEU A 105 9.32 5.12 -11.05
CA LEU A 105 8.54 4.48 -12.12
C LEU A 105 9.06 3.07 -12.47
N ARG A 106 10.36 2.81 -12.25
CA ARG A 106 10.90 1.44 -12.30
C ARG A 106 10.31 0.55 -11.21
N LEU A 107 9.94 1.09 -10.05
CA LEU A 107 9.29 0.31 -8.98
C LEU A 107 7.90 -0.19 -9.38
N PHE A 108 7.19 0.46 -10.31
CA PHE A 108 5.93 -0.09 -10.83
C PHE A 108 6.11 -1.44 -11.54
N ARG A 109 7.30 -1.73 -12.05
CA ARG A 109 7.62 -3.06 -12.61
C ARG A 109 7.55 -4.16 -11.55
N LEU A 110 7.64 -3.82 -10.26
CA LEU A 110 7.41 -4.76 -9.16
C LEU A 110 5.95 -5.20 -9.11
N PHE A 111 5.00 -4.33 -9.48
CA PHE A 111 3.58 -4.65 -9.43
C PHE A 111 3.18 -5.79 -10.38
N ARG A 112 3.99 -6.13 -11.39
CA ARG A 112 3.74 -7.33 -12.21
C ARG A 112 3.83 -8.63 -11.42
N THR A 113 4.50 -8.67 -10.28
CA THR A 113 4.46 -9.83 -9.36
C THR A 113 3.12 -9.93 -8.63
N LEU A 114 2.41 -8.81 -8.44
CA LEU A 114 1.07 -8.78 -7.86
C LEU A 114 0.01 -9.42 -8.78
N ARG A 115 0.32 -9.63 -10.07
CA ARG A 115 -0.52 -10.44 -10.98
C ARG A 115 -0.70 -11.88 -10.49
N LEU A 116 0.12 -12.36 -9.55
CA LEU A 116 -0.14 -13.64 -8.90
C LEU A 116 -1.53 -13.66 -8.24
N VAL A 117 -1.98 -12.51 -7.71
CA VAL A 117 -3.31 -12.34 -7.12
C VAL A 117 -4.39 -12.53 -8.18
N SER A 118 -4.23 -11.96 -9.38
CA SER A 118 -5.22 -12.06 -10.46
C SER A 118 -5.24 -13.44 -11.14
N VAL A 119 -4.19 -14.25 -11.01
CA VAL A 119 -4.13 -15.59 -11.63
C VAL A 119 -4.57 -16.71 -10.67
N ILE A 120 -4.43 -16.54 -9.36
CA ILE A 120 -4.81 -17.54 -8.36
C ILE A 120 -6.19 -17.23 -7.76
N PRO A 121 -7.24 -18.03 -8.04
CA PRO A 121 -8.60 -17.75 -7.56
C PRO A 121 -8.73 -17.63 -6.05
N ARG A 122 -7.93 -18.40 -5.29
CA ARG A 122 -7.90 -18.31 -3.82
C ARG A 122 -7.39 -16.94 -3.34
N LEU A 123 -6.39 -16.36 -4.02
CA LEU A 123 -5.90 -15.01 -3.70
C LEU A 123 -6.92 -13.95 -4.11
N GLN A 124 -7.56 -14.11 -5.27
CA GLN A 124 -8.65 -13.23 -5.69
C GLN A 124 -9.77 -13.19 -4.66
N LEU A 125 -10.17 -14.35 -4.11
CA LEU A 125 -11.21 -14.44 -3.08
C LEU A 125 -10.80 -13.66 -1.83
N ILE A 126 -9.58 -13.88 -1.32
CA ILE A 126 -9.07 -13.18 -0.13
C ILE A 126 -9.05 -11.67 -0.36
N VAL A 127 -8.48 -11.20 -1.47
CA VAL A 127 -8.39 -9.77 -1.76
C VAL A 127 -9.78 -9.16 -1.99
N SER A 128 -10.68 -9.87 -2.68
CA SER A 128 -12.05 -9.40 -2.89
C SER A 128 -12.81 -9.29 -1.58
N ALA A 129 -12.65 -10.26 -0.66
CA ALA A 129 -13.23 -10.20 0.67
C ALA A 129 -12.70 -8.98 1.46
N LEU A 130 -11.38 -8.75 1.45
CA LEU A 130 -10.78 -7.58 2.09
C LEU A 130 -11.33 -6.27 1.52
N LEU A 131 -11.43 -6.16 0.19
CA LEU A 131 -11.96 -4.98 -0.49
C LEU A 131 -13.47 -4.77 -0.24
N ARG A 132 -14.25 -5.84 -0.05
CA ARG A 132 -15.68 -5.76 0.33
C ARG A 132 -15.88 -5.23 1.74
N CYS A 133 -14.94 -5.50 2.66
CA CYS A 133 -15.01 -4.97 4.02
C CYS A 133 -14.72 -3.45 4.07
N LEU A 134 -13.91 -2.91 3.15
CA LEU A 134 -13.46 -1.50 3.20
C LEU A 134 -14.61 -0.46 3.22
N PRO A 135 -15.64 -0.52 2.35
CA PRO A 135 -16.72 0.46 2.34
C PRO A 135 -17.46 0.58 3.67
N SER A 136 -17.60 -0.54 4.39
CA SER A 136 -18.35 -0.59 5.66
C SER A 136 -17.73 0.26 6.77
N MET A 137 -16.45 0.63 6.62
CA MET A 137 -15.67 1.36 7.62
C MET A 137 -15.42 2.81 7.21
N PHE A 138 -15.81 3.21 6.00
CA PHE A 138 -15.43 4.49 5.40
C PHE A 138 -15.79 5.68 6.30
N TYR A 139 -16.99 5.68 6.88
CA TYR A 139 -17.43 6.75 7.79
C TYR A 139 -16.63 6.77 9.11
N VAL A 140 -16.28 5.60 9.66
CA VAL A 140 -15.46 5.51 10.87
C VAL A 140 -14.04 5.98 10.59
N SER A 141 -13.48 5.65 9.43
CA SER A 141 -12.18 6.15 8.98
C SER A 141 -12.17 7.67 8.79
N ILE A 142 -13.24 8.26 8.25
CA ILE A 142 -13.39 9.73 8.17
C ILE A 142 -13.42 10.34 9.57
N LEU A 143 -14.17 9.75 10.50
CA LEU A 143 -14.23 10.24 11.88
C LEU A 143 -12.84 10.18 12.55
N LEU A 144 -12.13 9.07 12.39
CA LEU A 144 -10.76 8.91 12.90
C LEU A 144 -9.82 9.97 12.29
N PHE A 145 -9.90 10.18 10.98
CA PHE A 145 -9.11 11.19 10.28
C PHE A 145 -9.41 12.61 10.76
N LEU A 146 -10.68 12.93 11.05
CA LEU A 146 -11.08 14.23 11.59
C LEU A 146 -10.49 14.45 12.99
N VAL A 147 -10.56 13.43 13.85
CA VAL A 147 -9.93 13.49 15.19
C VAL A 147 -8.43 13.70 15.05
N PHE A 148 -7.77 12.94 14.17
CA PHE A 148 -6.35 13.11 13.85
C PHE A 148 -6.01 14.52 13.42
N TYR A 149 -6.80 15.10 12.51
CA TYR A 149 -6.57 16.44 12.01
C TYR A 149 -6.69 17.50 13.10
N ILE A 150 -7.74 17.42 13.94
CA ILE A 150 -7.96 18.36 15.05
C ILE A 150 -6.80 18.29 16.04
N TYR A 151 -6.40 17.09 16.45
CA TYR A 151 -5.26 16.91 17.34
C TYR A 151 -3.96 17.37 16.67
N ALA A 152 -3.73 17.07 15.39
CA ALA A 152 -2.50 17.48 14.71
C ALA A 152 -2.35 19.01 14.65
N VAL A 153 -3.44 19.75 14.37
CA VAL A 153 -3.44 21.21 14.42
C VAL A 153 -3.16 21.69 15.85
N ALA A 154 -3.86 21.14 16.85
CA ALA A 154 -3.65 21.50 18.24
C ALA A 154 -2.21 21.23 18.71
N GLY A 155 -1.67 20.04 18.44
CA GLY A 155 -0.30 19.65 18.77
C GLY A 155 0.74 20.55 18.10
N THR A 156 0.55 20.90 16.83
CA THR A 156 1.42 21.85 16.12
C THR A 156 1.45 23.22 16.82
N MET A 157 0.28 23.73 17.24
CA MET A 157 0.17 25.03 17.91
C MET A 157 0.69 25.01 19.35
N LEU A 158 0.52 23.88 20.06
CA LEU A 158 0.86 23.75 21.48
C LEU A 158 2.34 23.38 21.69
N PHE A 159 2.83 22.43 20.89
CA PHE A 159 4.09 21.73 21.12
C PHE A 159 5.15 21.99 20.05
N GLY A 160 4.81 22.59 18.90
CA GLY A 160 5.74 22.72 17.77
C GLY A 160 7.04 23.48 18.06
N ALA A 161 7.06 24.36 19.07
CA ALA A 161 8.28 25.03 19.52
C ALA A 161 9.12 24.15 20.46
N ASN A 162 8.49 23.35 21.33
CA ASN A 162 9.17 22.44 22.26
C ASN A 162 9.67 21.18 21.54
N ASP A 163 8.92 20.71 20.55
CA ASP A 163 9.20 19.49 19.80
C ASP A 163 8.91 19.68 18.29
N PRO A 164 9.82 20.34 17.56
CA PRO A 164 9.68 20.53 16.12
C PRO A 164 9.75 19.22 15.31
N VAL A 165 10.38 18.17 15.85
CA VAL A 165 10.52 16.86 15.18
C VAL A 165 9.15 16.22 14.97
N HIS A 166 8.33 16.20 16.01
CA HIS A 166 6.99 15.63 15.94
C HIS A 166 5.97 16.69 15.51
N PHE A 167 6.04 17.91 16.09
CA PHE A 167 4.98 18.91 15.96
C PHE A 167 5.37 20.17 15.17
N GLY A 168 6.49 20.17 14.43
CA GLY A 168 6.95 21.34 13.67
C GLY A 168 6.08 21.71 12.47
N GLY A 169 5.27 20.78 11.96
CA GLY A 169 4.30 21.04 10.89
C GLY A 169 3.12 20.08 10.93
N LEU A 170 2.06 20.41 10.20
CA LEU A 170 0.83 19.62 10.23
C LEU A 170 1.07 18.16 9.82
N TRP A 171 1.85 17.92 8.76
CA TRP A 171 2.15 16.57 8.27
C TRP A 171 2.96 15.74 9.27
N THR A 172 3.98 16.34 9.90
CA THR A 172 4.77 15.65 10.93
C THR A 172 3.89 15.34 12.14
N SER A 173 3.05 16.28 12.56
CA SER A 173 2.09 16.08 13.66
C SER A 173 1.12 14.94 13.38
N MET A 174 0.59 14.86 12.15
CA MET A 174 -0.29 13.75 11.74
C MET A 174 0.44 12.40 11.76
N LEU A 175 1.69 12.36 11.32
CA LEU A 175 2.51 11.14 11.35
C LEU A 175 2.86 10.72 12.78
N SER A 176 3.19 11.67 13.66
CA SER A 176 3.44 11.41 15.08
C SER A 176 2.20 10.88 15.77
N LEU A 177 1.03 11.45 15.49
CA LEU A 177 -0.25 10.97 16.01
C LEU A 177 -0.64 9.59 15.46
N PHE A 178 -0.23 9.25 14.24
CA PHE A 178 -0.36 7.90 13.70
C PHE A 178 0.48 6.89 14.51
N ARG A 179 1.73 7.20 14.85
CA ARG A 179 2.56 6.36 15.74
C ARG A 179 1.90 6.21 17.11
N VAL A 180 1.46 7.33 17.70
CA VAL A 180 0.79 7.36 19.01
C VAL A 180 -0.48 6.51 19.04
N VAL A 181 -1.33 6.53 17.99
CA VAL A 181 -2.57 5.71 17.99
C VAL A 181 -2.27 4.22 17.96
N THR A 182 -1.14 3.82 17.36
CA THR A 182 -0.65 2.43 17.37
C THR A 182 -0.03 2.03 18.70
N LEU A 183 -0.05 2.93 19.70
CA LEU A 183 0.52 2.78 21.04
C LEU A 183 2.05 2.62 21.05
N GLU A 184 2.70 2.99 19.95
CA GLU A 184 4.15 3.00 19.84
C GLU A 184 4.69 4.37 20.27
N ASP A 185 5.67 4.37 21.18
CA ASP A 185 6.39 5.53 21.71
C ASP A 185 5.53 6.70 22.26
N TRP A 186 4.25 6.47 22.50
CA TRP A 186 3.34 7.55 22.89
C TRP A 186 3.67 8.18 24.25
N THR A 187 4.24 7.39 25.17
CA THR A 187 4.69 7.88 26.47
C THR A 187 5.90 8.78 26.35
N ASP A 188 6.80 8.51 25.42
CA ASP A 188 8.03 9.29 25.26
C ASP A 188 7.73 10.65 24.65
N VAL A 189 6.87 10.69 23.63
CA VAL A 189 6.37 11.94 23.05
C VAL A 189 5.57 12.73 24.09
N MET A 190 4.80 12.06 24.95
CA MET A 190 4.08 12.69 26.05
C MET A 190 5.04 13.26 27.11
N TYR A 191 6.01 12.49 27.59
CA TYR A 191 6.98 12.91 28.59
C TYR A 191 7.83 14.08 28.10
N LEU A 192 8.19 14.10 26.82
CA LEU A 192 8.85 15.24 26.20
C LEU A 192 8.05 16.54 26.32
N GLN A 193 6.71 16.48 26.16
CA GLN A 193 5.87 17.67 26.35
C GLN A 193 5.62 17.97 27.83
N MET A 194 5.60 16.95 28.69
CA MET A 194 5.38 17.14 30.12
C MET A 194 6.56 17.81 30.80
N PHE A 195 7.78 17.33 30.53
CA PHE A 195 9.01 17.78 31.20
C PHE A 195 9.77 18.85 30.41
N GLY A 196 9.46 19.04 29.13
CA GLY A 196 10.20 19.95 28.26
C GLY A 196 11.41 19.27 27.60
N SER A 197 11.80 19.76 26.44
CA SER A 197 12.91 19.21 25.64
C SER A 197 14.29 19.42 26.26
N ASP A 198 14.42 20.34 27.21
CA ASP A 198 15.64 20.61 27.98
C ASP A 198 15.88 19.60 29.11
N VAL A 199 14.81 18.96 29.60
CA VAL A 199 14.88 18.00 30.71
C VAL A 199 14.78 16.56 30.21
N TYR A 200 13.93 16.30 29.20
CA TYR A 200 13.70 14.96 28.68
C TYR A 200 14.40 14.78 27.33
N GLU A 201 15.57 14.15 27.35
CA GLU A 201 16.46 14.01 26.18
C GLU A 201 16.06 12.89 25.19
N GLY A 202 15.00 12.12 25.47
CA GLY A 202 14.69 10.87 24.74
C GLY A 202 14.58 11.02 23.22
N TYR A 203 14.14 12.19 22.73
CA TYR A 203 13.98 12.49 21.30
C TYR A 203 14.46 13.90 20.91
N ASN A 204 15.30 14.55 21.72
CA ASN A 204 15.76 15.92 21.44
C ASN A 204 16.81 15.93 20.31
N GLN A 205 16.36 15.71 19.08
CA GLN A 205 17.16 15.93 17.88
C GLN A 205 16.88 17.35 17.38
N SER A 206 17.88 18.21 17.44
CA SER A 206 17.82 19.50 16.79
C SER A 206 17.81 19.27 15.27
N ILE A 207 16.69 19.60 14.62
CA ILE A 207 16.61 19.62 13.15
C ILE A 207 17.29 20.90 12.67
N GLU A 208 18.22 20.75 11.72
CA GLU A 208 18.94 21.87 11.12
C GLU A 208 17.95 22.89 10.53
N GLY A 209 18.00 24.14 11.03
CA GLY A 209 17.10 25.21 10.62
C GLY A 209 15.80 25.35 11.44
N GLN A 210 15.58 24.55 12.48
CA GLN A 210 14.47 24.71 13.42
C GLN A 210 14.97 25.11 14.82
N THR A 211 14.41 26.20 15.36
CA THR A 211 14.72 26.64 16.72
C THR A 211 13.86 25.88 17.72
N VAL A 212 14.50 25.08 18.57
CA VAL A 212 13.83 24.43 19.72
C VAL A 212 13.74 25.43 20.86
N VAL A 213 12.53 25.68 21.36
CA VAL A 213 12.25 26.50 22.54
C VAL A 213 11.64 25.59 23.61
N PRO A 214 12.45 25.12 24.58
CA PRO A 214 11.98 24.22 25.62
C PRO A 214 10.83 24.83 26.42
N LYS A 215 9.77 24.04 26.60
CA LYS A 215 8.57 24.46 27.35
C LYS A 215 7.89 23.24 27.96
N ALA A 216 8.10 23.04 29.25
CA ALA A 216 7.41 22.02 30.02
C ALA A 216 5.91 22.34 30.18
N GLN A 217 5.04 21.38 29.85
CA GLN A 217 3.60 21.48 30.04
C GLN A 217 3.04 20.20 30.69
N PRO A 218 3.30 19.95 31.99
CA PRO A 218 3.01 18.66 32.64
C PRO A 218 1.55 18.21 32.51
N PHE A 219 0.61 19.08 32.86
CA PHE A 219 -0.81 18.73 32.84
C PHE A 219 -1.38 18.69 31.42
N LEU A 220 -1.03 19.67 30.58
CA LEU A 220 -1.57 19.77 29.23
C LEU A 220 -1.04 18.65 28.33
N GLY A 221 0.26 18.34 28.42
CA GLY A 221 0.88 17.23 27.70
C GLY A 221 0.23 15.90 28.07
N ALA A 222 0.17 15.58 29.38
CA ALA A 222 -0.49 14.38 29.85
C ALA A 222 -1.95 14.28 29.37
N PHE A 223 -2.74 15.35 29.55
CA PHE A 223 -4.14 15.37 29.13
C PHE A 223 -4.30 15.17 27.63
N TYR A 224 -3.51 15.86 26.81
CA TYR A 224 -3.56 15.77 25.35
C TYR A 224 -3.31 14.34 24.85
N PHE A 225 -2.21 13.70 25.29
CA PHE A 225 -1.88 12.36 24.80
C PHE A 225 -2.79 11.28 25.36
N VAL A 226 -3.13 11.34 26.65
CA VAL A 226 -4.06 10.36 27.26
C VAL A 226 -5.43 10.44 26.61
N SER A 227 -5.98 11.64 26.39
CA SER A 227 -7.27 11.80 25.72
C SER A 227 -7.23 11.35 24.27
N PHE A 228 -6.15 11.66 23.53
CA PHE A 228 -5.97 11.17 22.16
C PHE A 228 -5.89 9.64 22.10
N VAL A 229 -5.10 9.02 22.97
CA VAL A 229 -4.95 7.56 23.02
C VAL A 229 -6.28 6.91 23.37
N LEU A 230 -7.01 7.40 24.37
CA LEU A 230 -8.32 6.85 24.75
C LEU A 230 -9.33 6.93 23.59
N VAL A 231 -9.46 8.11 22.97
CA VAL A 231 -10.41 8.31 21.86
C VAL A 231 -9.99 7.52 20.62
N GLY A 232 -8.71 7.62 20.24
CA GLY A 232 -8.17 6.97 19.05
C GLY A 232 -8.23 5.45 19.13
N THR A 233 -7.82 4.86 20.26
CA THR A 233 -7.90 3.40 20.46
C THR A 233 -9.34 2.92 20.51
N MET A 234 -10.27 3.65 21.14
CA MET A 234 -11.69 3.31 21.13
C MET A 234 -12.26 3.29 19.71
N ILE A 235 -11.94 4.29 18.88
CA ILE A 235 -12.38 4.34 17.48
C ILE A 235 -11.76 3.19 16.68
N MET A 236 -10.46 2.92 16.86
CA MET A 236 -9.76 1.81 16.20
C MET A 236 -10.34 0.44 16.59
N LEU A 237 -10.69 0.24 17.87
CA LEU A 237 -11.34 -0.98 18.34
C LEU A 237 -12.73 -1.14 17.72
N ASN A 238 -13.54 -0.08 17.70
CA ASN A 238 -14.85 -0.10 17.05
C ASN A 238 -14.75 -0.40 15.55
N LEU A 239 -13.69 0.10 14.91
CA LEU A 239 -13.38 -0.16 13.51
C LEU A 239 -13.05 -1.64 13.26
N VAL A 240 -12.21 -2.26 14.09
CA VAL A 240 -11.89 -3.70 14.01
C VAL A 240 -13.13 -4.56 14.28
N ILE A 241 -13.90 -4.23 15.32
CA ILE A 241 -15.15 -4.92 15.65
C ILE A 241 -16.14 -4.82 14.48
N GLY A 242 -16.27 -3.65 13.87
CA GLY A 242 -17.11 -3.44 12.70
C GLY A 242 -16.73 -4.35 11.53
N VAL A 243 -15.44 -4.51 11.25
CA VAL A 243 -14.96 -5.44 10.20
C VAL A 243 -15.31 -6.88 10.52
N ILE A 244 -15.07 -7.31 11.75
CA ILE A 244 -15.29 -8.70 12.13
C ILE A 244 -16.79 -9.02 12.07
N ILE A 245 -17.65 -8.15 12.59
CA ILE A 245 -19.11 -8.34 12.55
C ILE A 245 -19.60 -8.39 11.10
N ASN A 246 -19.22 -7.42 10.27
CA ASN A 246 -19.65 -7.39 8.88
C ASN A 246 -19.14 -8.62 8.09
N GLY A 247 -17.89 -9.02 8.34
CA GLY A 247 -17.31 -10.22 7.73
C GLY A 247 -18.01 -11.51 8.17
N MET A 248 -18.43 -11.61 9.44
CA MET A 248 -19.21 -12.74 9.94
C MET A 248 -20.63 -12.77 9.36
N ASP A 249 -21.29 -11.62 9.27
CA ASP A 249 -22.63 -11.48 8.68
C ASP A 249 -22.63 -11.86 7.19
N GLU A 250 -21.58 -11.50 6.44
CA GLU A 250 -21.41 -11.93 5.05
C GLU A 250 -21.17 -13.43 4.95
N ALA A 251 -20.29 -14.01 5.78
CA ALA A 251 -20.01 -15.44 5.78
C ALA A 251 -21.26 -16.28 6.12
N GLN A 252 -22.14 -15.81 7.02
CA GLN A 252 -23.40 -16.48 7.34
C GLN A 252 -24.41 -16.46 6.18
N LYS A 253 -24.37 -15.44 5.31
CA LYS A 253 -25.27 -15.34 4.15
C LYS A 253 -24.85 -16.22 2.97
N GLU A 254 -23.60 -16.69 2.96
CA GLU A 254 -23.05 -17.57 1.92
C GLU A 254 -23.20 -19.08 2.25
N VAL A 255 -23.72 -19.44 3.44
CA VAL A 255 -24.04 -20.82 3.88
C VAL A 255 -25.55 -21.07 3.76
#